data_AF-A0AAJ5D3A7-F1
#
_entry.id   AF-A0AAJ5D3A7-F1
#
_cell.length_a   1.000
_cell.length_b   1.000
_cell.length_c   1.000
_cell.angle_alpha   90.00
_cell.angle_beta   90.00
_cell.angle_gamma   90.00
#
_symmetry.space_group_name_H-M   'P 1'
#
loop_
_entity.id
_entity.type
_entity.pdbx_description
1 polymer ?
#
loop_
_entity_poly.entity_id
_entity_poly.type
_entity_poly.pdbx_seq_one_letter_code
_entity_poly.pdbx_strand_id
1 'polypeptide(L)'
;MPTLTQAPTLGDLLKYEAPNLYSREQATVAAGQNLPLGTVVGRMTATGKLAALDPSATDGTEVAAGVLGNAVDATLIDREDAILIARHAIVARQALIWPTGLSAAQRTAAIAQLEARGIVVRDGA
;
A
#
# COMPACT_ATOMS: atom_id res chain seq x y z
N MET A 1 -20.15 -21.71 -17.31
CA MET A 1 -19.25 -20.90 -18.15
C MET A 1 -18.06 -20.51 -17.29
N PRO A 2 -16.81 -20.80 -17.69
CA PRO A 2 -15.66 -20.32 -16.93
C PRO A 2 -15.62 -18.79 -17.01
N THR A 3 -15.63 -18.13 -15.86
CA THR A 3 -15.45 -16.69 -15.76
C THR A 3 -13.95 -16.40 -15.69
N LEU A 4 -13.45 -15.57 -16.60
CA LEU A 4 -12.08 -15.06 -16.55
C LEU A 4 -12.06 -13.83 -15.64
N THR A 5 -11.36 -13.92 -14.50
CA THR A 5 -11.18 -12.78 -13.59
C THR A 5 -9.86 -12.09 -13.93
N GLN A 6 -9.93 -10.83 -14.35
CA GLN A 6 -8.74 -10.01 -14.58
C GLN A 6 -8.10 -9.62 -13.24
N ALA A 7 -6.77 -9.69 -13.15
CA ALA A 7 -6.04 -9.18 -12.00
C ALA A 7 -6.14 -7.64 -11.91
N PRO A 8 -6.19 -7.06 -10.70
CA PRO A 8 -6.26 -5.62 -10.53
C PRO A 8 -5.03 -4.94 -11.14
N THR A 9 -5.27 -3.83 -11.84
CA THR A 9 -4.24 -3.05 -12.51
C THR A 9 -3.94 -1.76 -11.73
N LEU A 10 -2.84 -1.10 -12.05
CA LEU A 10 -2.52 0.19 -11.43
C LEU A 10 -3.58 1.26 -11.69
N GLY A 11 -4.28 1.22 -12.84
CA GLY A 11 -5.36 2.17 -13.15
C GLY A 11 -6.62 1.97 -12.30
N ASP A 12 -6.82 0.76 -11.76
CA ASP A 12 -7.90 0.49 -10.83
C ASP A 12 -7.64 1.17 -9.48
N LEU A 13 -6.37 1.19 -9.06
CA LEU A 13 -5.92 1.80 -7.81
C LEU A 13 -5.67 3.30 -7.92
N LEU A 14 -4.76 3.73 -8.79
CA LEU A 14 -4.20 5.08 -8.84
C LEU A 14 -5.00 5.94 -9.81
N LYS A 15 -5.81 6.86 -9.29
CA LYS A 15 -6.66 7.77 -10.07
C LYS A 15 -5.98 9.09 -10.39
N TYR A 16 -5.00 9.46 -9.57
CA TYR A 16 -4.16 10.64 -9.80
C TYR A 16 -2.81 10.42 -9.15
N GLU A 17 -1.76 10.91 -9.80
CA GLU A 17 -0.43 11.08 -9.22
C GLU A 17 0.12 12.44 -9.62
N ALA A 18 0.99 13.00 -8.78
CA ALA A 18 1.72 14.19 -9.12
C ALA A 18 2.65 13.94 -10.33
N PRO A 19 2.89 14.97 -11.18
CA PRO A 19 3.74 14.83 -12.37
C PRO A 19 5.14 14.30 -12.06
N ASN A 20 5.82 13.78 -13.09
CA ASN A 20 7.21 13.33 -13.02
C ASN A 20 7.46 12.22 -11.99
N LEU A 21 6.47 11.34 -11.78
CA LEU A 21 6.54 10.21 -10.84
C LEU A 21 6.79 10.64 -9.39
N TYR A 22 6.51 11.89 -9.03
CA TYR A 22 6.79 12.43 -7.69
C TYR A 22 6.08 11.67 -6.56
N SER A 23 4.92 11.09 -6.85
CA SER A 23 4.15 10.29 -5.89
C SER A 23 4.78 8.93 -5.58
N ARG A 24 5.65 8.43 -6.46
CA ARG A 24 6.22 7.09 -6.42
C ARG A 24 7.58 7.11 -5.72
N GLU A 25 7.74 6.24 -4.75
CA GLU A 25 8.99 6.01 -4.04
C GLU A 25 9.43 4.56 -4.28
N GLN A 26 10.67 4.37 -4.75
CA GLN A 26 11.26 3.05 -4.80
C GLN A 26 11.64 2.62 -3.39
N ALA A 27 11.19 1.44 -2.98
CA ALA A 27 11.37 0.95 -1.62
C ALA A 27 11.65 -0.56 -1.62
N THR A 28 12.08 -1.05 -0.46
CA THR A 28 12.36 -2.47 -0.25
C THR A 28 11.26 -3.07 0.61
N VAL A 29 10.59 -4.13 0.13
CA VAL A 29 9.69 -4.97 0.95
C VAL A 29 10.52 -6.03 1.65
N ALA A 30 10.26 -6.21 2.94
CA ALA A 30 10.98 -7.17 3.76
C ALA A 30 10.65 -8.62 3.40
N ALA A 31 11.62 -9.51 3.60
CA ALA A 31 11.42 -10.95 3.43
C ALA A 31 10.24 -11.48 4.27
N GLY A 32 9.56 -12.53 3.77
CA GLY A 32 8.38 -13.14 4.38
C GLY A 32 7.05 -12.47 4.02
N GLN A 33 7.05 -11.50 3.10
CA GLN A 33 5.84 -10.78 2.68
C GLN A 33 5.44 -11.15 1.25
N ASN A 34 4.14 -11.38 1.00
CA ASN A 34 3.59 -11.49 -0.36
C ASN A 34 2.46 -10.48 -0.50
N LEU A 35 2.78 -9.31 -1.05
CA LEU A 35 1.90 -8.14 -1.01
C LEU A 35 1.34 -7.86 -2.40
N PRO A 36 0.03 -8.03 -2.63
CA PRO A 36 -0.59 -7.64 -3.89
C PRO A 36 -0.62 -6.12 -4.07
N LEU A 37 -0.80 -5.69 -5.32
CA LEU A 37 -1.02 -4.28 -5.67
C LEU A 37 -2.20 -3.72 -4.87
N GLY A 38 -2.05 -2.51 -4.33
CA GLY A 38 -3.06 -1.84 -3.52
C GLY A 38 -2.97 -2.13 -2.03
N THR A 39 -2.00 -2.95 -1.59
CA THR A 39 -1.81 -3.23 -0.16
C THR A 39 -1.35 -1.98 0.58
N VAL A 40 -2.04 -1.67 1.68
CA VAL A 40 -1.60 -0.62 2.62
C VAL A 40 -0.45 -1.15 3.46
N VAL A 41 0.67 -0.43 3.41
CA VAL A 41 1.93 -0.87 4.04
C VAL A 41 2.39 0.14 5.08
N GLY A 42 3.05 -0.38 6.11
CA GLY A 42 3.84 0.43 7.04
C GLY A 42 5.33 0.36 6.70
N ARG A 43 6.12 1.22 7.33
CA ARG A 43 7.58 1.27 7.13
C ARG A 43 8.27 1.01 8.45
N MET A 44 9.05 -0.06 8.53
CA MET A 44 9.84 -0.38 9.70
C MET A 44 10.86 0.73 9.99
N THR A 45 10.88 1.22 11.22
CA THR A 45 11.76 2.31 11.66
C THR A 45 13.22 1.86 11.71
N ALA A 46 13.48 0.61 12.11
CA ALA A 46 14.83 0.10 12.27
C ALA A 46 15.54 -0.18 10.93
N THR A 47 14.81 -0.68 9.93
CA THR A 47 15.39 -1.14 8.66
C THR A 47 15.02 -0.25 7.48
N GLY A 48 14.01 0.60 7.62
CA GLY A 48 13.44 1.39 6.52
C GLY A 48 12.66 0.58 5.49
N LYS A 49 12.51 -0.74 5.69
CA LYS A 49 11.80 -1.66 4.79
C LYS A 49 10.29 -1.59 4.99
N LEU A 50 9.55 -1.96 3.95
CA LEU A 50 8.09 -2.03 3.96
C LEU A 50 7.60 -3.42 4.38
N ALA A 51 6.49 -3.43 5.11
CA ALA A 51 5.72 -4.62 5.44
C ALA A 51 4.22 -4.28 5.43
N ALA A 52 3.37 -5.30 5.45
CA ALA A 52 1.94 -5.10 5.64
C ALA A 52 1.67 -4.23 6.89
N LEU A 53 0.69 -3.32 6.80
CA LEU A 53 0.27 -2.51 7.94
C LEU A 53 -0.20 -3.41 9.10
N ASP A 54 0.45 -3.28 10.26
CA ASP A 54 0.08 -3.96 11.49
C ASP A 54 -0.13 -2.93 12.61
N PRO A 55 -1.37 -2.50 12.87
CA PRO A 55 -1.66 -1.51 13.92
C PRO A 55 -1.32 -1.97 15.35
N SER A 56 -1.02 -3.25 15.56
CA SER A 56 -0.61 -3.81 16.85
C SER A 56 0.91 -3.88 17.04
N ALA A 57 1.66 -3.66 15.97
CA ALA A 57 3.11 -3.57 16.01
C ALA A 57 3.59 -2.28 16.69
N THR A 58 4.88 -2.24 17.00
CA THR A 58 5.56 -1.08 17.58
C THR A 58 6.92 -0.84 16.90
N ASP A 59 7.04 -1.27 15.65
CA ASP A 59 8.28 -1.27 14.88
C ASP A 59 8.27 -0.24 13.73
N GLY A 60 7.21 0.56 13.62
CA GLY A 60 6.93 1.51 12.55
C GLY A 60 5.90 0.98 11.53
N THR A 61 5.61 -0.32 11.52
CA THR A 61 4.60 -0.90 10.63
C THR A 61 3.17 -0.60 11.06
N GLU A 62 2.97 -0.05 12.26
CA GLU A 62 1.69 0.40 12.80
C GLU A 62 1.14 1.68 12.16
N VAL A 63 2.00 2.42 11.44
CA VAL A 63 1.62 3.65 10.74
C VAL A 63 1.61 3.40 9.24
N ALA A 64 0.48 3.67 8.59
CA ALA A 64 0.31 3.54 7.13
C ALA A 64 1.25 4.50 6.39
N ALA A 65 2.34 3.96 5.83
CA ALA A 65 3.38 4.69 5.11
C ALA A 65 2.96 5.06 3.68
N GLY A 66 2.12 4.23 3.07
CA GLY A 66 1.63 4.43 1.71
C GLY A 66 0.91 3.19 1.20
N VAL A 67 0.71 3.15 -0.12
CA VAL A 67 0.03 2.04 -0.80
C VAL A 67 0.96 1.45 -1.86
N LEU A 68 1.05 0.13 -1.94
CA LEU A 68 1.83 -0.56 -2.98
C LEU A 68 1.23 -0.32 -4.38
N GLY A 69 2.03 0.22 -5.29
CA GLY A 69 1.69 0.46 -6.69
C GLY A 69 1.96 -0.74 -7.61
N ASN A 70 2.63 -1.78 -7.12
CA ASN A 70 2.84 -3.05 -7.81
C ASN A 70 2.71 -4.22 -6.84
N ALA A 71 2.45 -5.41 -7.38
CA ALA A 71 2.51 -6.64 -6.60
C ALA A 71 3.98 -7.01 -6.35
N VAL A 72 4.32 -7.38 -5.12
CA VAL A 72 5.68 -7.73 -4.70
C VAL A 72 5.65 -9.03 -3.92
N ASP A 73 6.35 -10.04 -4.45
CA ASP A 73 6.59 -11.32 -3.78
C ASP A 73 7.98 -11.32 -3.13
N ALA A 74 8.01 -11.01 -1.84
CA ALA A 74 9.19 -11.05 -0.97
C ALA A 74 9.16 -12.28 -0.05
N THR A 75 8.52 -13.38 -0.45
CA THR A 75 8.38 -14.56 0.42
C THR A 75 9.72 -15.14 0.89
N LEU A 76 10.73 -15.14 0.02
CA LEU A 76 12.03 -15.78 0.27
C LEU A 76 13.17 -14.79 0.57
N ILE A 77 13.09 -13.58 0.03
CA ILE A 77 14.14 -12.57 0.13
C ILE A 77 13.52 -11.17 0.18
N ASP A 78 14.30 -10.20 0.65
CA ASP A 78 13.94 -8.79 0.51
C ASP A 78 13.82 -8.42 -0.98
N ARG A 79 12.88 -7.53 -1.30
CA ARG A 79 12.57 -7.12 -2.67
C ARG A 79 12.65 -5.62 -2.85
N GLU A 80 13.61 -5.16 -3.63
CA GLU A 80 13.92 -3.73 -3.87
C GLU A 80 13.14 -3.12 -5.06
N ASP A 81 12.29 -3.92 -5.71
CA ASP A 81 11.47 -3.52 -6.85
C ASP A 81 10.07 -3.02 -6.44
N ALA A 82 9.86 -2.73 -5.15
CA ALA A 82 8.59 -2.19 -4.69
C ALA A 82 8.44 -0.72 -5.04
N ILE A 83 7.28 -0.38 -5.61
CA ILE A 83 6.87 0.98 -5.90
C ILE A 83 5.81 1.37 -4.88
N LEU A 84 6.18 2.27 -3.97
CA LEU A 84 5.29 2.82 -2.98
C LEU A 84 4.65 4.11 -3.49
N ILE A 85 3.32 4.19 -3.48
CA ILE A 85 2.61 5.45 -3.60
C ILE A 85 2.66 6.12 -2.22
N ALA A 86 3.61 7.03 -2.05
CA ALA A 86 3.98 7.58 -0.75
C ALA A 86 3.36 8.96 -0.48
N ARG A 87 2.95 9.70 -1.52
CA ARG A 87 2.52 11.11 -1.39
C ARG A 87 1.73 11.64 -2.59
N HIS A 88 0.96 12.71 -2.37
CA HIS A 88 0.28 13.51 -3.40
C HIS A 88 -0.38 12.69 -4.52
N ALA A 89 -1.25 11.75 -4.12
CA ALA A 89 -1.93 10.84 -5.04
C ALA A 89 -3.40 10.71 -4.66
N ILE A 90 -4.24 10.29 -5.61
CA ILE A 90 -5.62 9.86 -5.33
C ILE A 90 -5.70 8.37 -5.62
N VAL A 91 -6.13 7.59 -4.63
CA VAL A 91 -6.32 6.14 -4.74
C VAL A 91 -7.78 5.76 -4.56
N ALA A 92 -8.22 4.72 -5.27
CA ALA A 92 -9.58 4.20 -5.20
C ALA A 92 -9.75 3.28 -3.98
N ARG A 93 -10.75 3.57 -3.16
CA ARG A 93 -11.05 2.84 -1.92
C ARG A 93 -11.29 1.35 -2.16
N GLN A 94 -11.97 0.99 -3.24
CA GLN A 94 -12.27 -0.40 -3.59
C GLN A 94 -11.04 -1.21 -4.02
N ALA A 95 -9.98 -0.53 -4.45
CA ALA A 95 -8.74 -1.16 -4.87
C ALA A 95 -7.72 -1.28 -3.73
N LEU A 96 -8.01 -0.70 -2.55
CA LEU A 96 -7.17 -0.85 -1.37
C LEU A 96 -7.32 -2.25 -0.79
N ILE A 97 -6.17 -2.90 -0.59
CA ILE A 97 -6.07 -4.20 0.05
C ILE A 97 -5.62 -3.97 1.50
N TRP A 98 -6.44 -4.44 2.42
CA TRP A 98 -6.18 -4.36 3.84
C TRP A 98 -5.59 -5.67 4.33
N PRO A 99 -4.53 -5.64 5.16
CA PRO A 99 -4.05 -6.83 5.84
C PRO A 99 -5.15 -7.47 6.68
N THR A 100 -5.05 -8.79 6.89
CA THR A 100 -6.04 -9.55 7.63
C THR A 100 -6.11 -9.12 9.09
N GLY A 101 -7.32 -9.04 9.67
CA GLY A 101 -7.49 -8.75 11.09
C GLY A 101 -7.71 -7.28 11.45
N LEU A 102 -7.62 -6.34 10.50
CA LEU A 102 -7.90 -4.93 10.77
C LEU A 102 -9.39 -4.65 10.96
N SER A 103 -9.73 -4.06 12.10
CA SER A 103 -11.05 -3.52 12.43
C SER A 103 -11.41 -2.30 11.56
N ALA A 104 -12.69 -1.98 11.46
CA ALA A 104 -13.15 -0.79 10.72
C ALA A 104 -12.52 0.50 11.26
N ALA A 105 -12.36 0.63 12.59
CA ALA A 105 -11.72 1.78 13.20
C ALA A 105 -10.23 1.90 12.80
N GLN A 106 -9.50 0.79 12.79
CA GLN A 106 -8.09 0.77 12.34
C GLN A 106 -7.95 1.15 10.86
N ARG A 107 -8.86 0.69 10.00
CA ARG A 107 -8.88 1.07 8.58
C ARG A 107 -9.13 2.57 8.43
N THR A 108 -10.09 3.13 9.15
CA THR A 108 -10.35 4.58 9.14
C THR A 108 -9.14 5.38 9.62
N ALA A 109 -8.47 4.94 10.68
CA ALA A 109 -7.24 5.56 11.17
C ALA A 109 -6.12 5.51 10.12
N ALA A 110 -5.94 4.37 9.45
CA ALA A 110 -4.97 4.22 8.38
C ALA A 110 -5.28 5.13 7.17
N ILE A 111 -6.55 5.28 6.80
CA ILE A 111 -6.96 6.24 5.76
C ILE A 111 -6.59 7.66 6.16
N ALA A 112 -6.85 8.06 7.40
CA ALA A 112 -6.47 9.40 7.90
C ALA A 112 -4.94 9.61 7.88
N GLN A 113 -4.15 8.57 8.18
CA GLN A 113 -2.69 8.62 8.07
C GLN A 113 -2.22 8.77 6.62
N LEU A 114 -2.87 8.10 5.66
CA LEU A 114 -2.60 8.26 4.23
C LEU A 114 -2.95 9.68 3.75
N GLU A 115 -4.10 10.21 4.18
CA GLU A 115 -4.54 11.57 3.84
C GLU A 115 -3.60 12.64 4.40
N ALA A 116 -3.06 12.45 5.60
CA ALA A 116 -2.05 13.32 6.19
C ALA A 116 -0.73 13.35 5.36
N ARG A 117 -0.44 12.29 4.60
CA ARG A 117 0.68 12.23 3.64
C ARG A 117 0.33 12.79 2.25
N GLY A 118 -0.90 13.27 2.06
CA GLY A 118 -1.40 13.74 0.78
C GLY A 118 -1.87 12.63 -0.16
N ILE A 119 -2.06 11.41 0.35
CA ILE A 119 -2.69 10.31 -0.39
C ILE A 119 -4.18 10.33 -0.07
N VAL A 120 -4.99 10.83 -1.00
CA VAL A 120 -6.44 10.96 -0.81
C VAL A 120 -7.13 9.67 -1.24
N VAL A 121 -7.91 9.07 -0.34
CA VAL A 121 -8.70 7.89 -0.65
C VAL A 121 -10.11 8.31 -1.09
N ARG A 122 -10.50 7.95 -2.31
CA ARG A 122 -11.85 8.24 -2.83
C ARG A 122 -12.58 6.97 -3.24
N ASP A 123 -13.90 7.00 -3.18
CA ASP A 123 -14.71 6.00 -3.86
C ASP A 123 -14.45 6.16 -5.37
N GLY A 124 -13.88 5.12 -6.01
CA GLY A 124 -13.66 5.16 -7.44
C GLY A 124 -14.99 4.95 -8.16
N ALA A 125 -15.27 5.80 -9.15
CA ALA A 125 -16.38 5.63 -10.08
C ALA A 125 -16.16 4.42 -11.00
#